data_AF-A0A673YQC3-F1
#
_entry.id   AF-A0A673YQC3-F1
#
_cell.length_a   1.000
_cell.length_b   1.000
_cell.length_c   1.000
_cell.angle_alpha   90.00
_cell.angle_beta   90.00
_cell.angle_gamma   90.00
#
_symmetry.space_group_name_H-M   'P 1'
#
loop_
_entity.id
_entity.type
_entity.pdbx_description
1 polymer ?
#
loop_
_entity_poly.entity_id
_entity_poly.type
_entity_poly.pdbx_seq_one_letter_code
_entity_poly.pdbx_strand_id
1 'polypeptide(L)'
;MVSQLAAPKNPEGDRVDFDDIHRKRMEKDLLELQTLIDVHFDQRKKEEEELIGLKDRIDNRRSERAEQQRVRAEKERDRQTRIAEERQRKEDEEAKKRADDDAKKKKVLSNMGAHFGGFLAKAEQRRGKRQTGREIKKKTLAERRKPLAIDNLREDGLRERAKEMWEWIYQLESDKFDLTEKTRRQKYEINILLNRISHAQKL
;
A
#
# COMPACT_ATOMS: atom_id res chain seq x y z
N MET A 1 -60.73 98.21 -32.95
CA MET A 1 -60.70 96.77 -33.30
C MET A 1 -59.72 96.66 -34.46
N VAL A 2 -58.61 95.91 -34.44
CA VAL A 2 -58.42 94.53 -34.01
C VAL A 2 -57.00 94.38 -33.47
N SER A 3 -56.88 93.69 -32.35
CA SER A 3 -55.64 93.36 -31.65
C SER A 3 -54.86 92.30 -32.43
N GLN A 4 -53.65 92.62 -32.90
CA GLN A 4 -52.70 91.63 -33.43
C GLN A 4 -51.89 91.04 -32.27
N LEU A 5 -52.34 89.87 -31.80
CA LEU A 5 -51.59 89.00 -30.89
C LEU A 5 -50.37 88.44 -31.64
N ALA A 6 -49.19 89.01 -31.39
CA ALA A 6 -47.92 88.43 -31.82
C ALA A 6 -47.65 87.16 -31.01
N ALA A 7 -47.43 86.05 -31.71
CA ALA A 7 -47.12 84.75 -31.11
C ALA A 7 -45.83 84.85 -30.26
N PRO A 8 -45.78 84.18 -29.08
CA PRO A 8 -44.57 84.16 -28.27
C PRO A 8 -43.46 83.46 -29.06
N LYS A 9 -42.32 84.13 -29.23
CA LYS A 9 -41.11 83.50 -29.75
C LYS A 9 -40.73 82.36 -28.78
N ASN A 10 -40.83 81.12 -29.26
CA ASN A 10 -40.27 79.96 -28.57
C ASN A 10 -38.79 80.25 -28.26
N PRO A 11 -38.29 79.87 -27.07
CA PRO A 11 -36.86 79.99 -26.79
C PRO A 11 -36.10 79.25 -27.89
N GLU A 12 -35.11 79.92 -28.49
CA GLU A 12 -34.18 79.30 -29.43
C GLU A 12 -33.48 78.16 -28.70
N GLY A 13 -34.05 76.97 -28.83
CA GLY A 13 -33.40 75.75 -28.40
C GLY A 13 -32.11 75.62 -29.20
N ASP A 14 -30.99 75.56 -28.48
CA ASP A 14 -29.67 75.24 -29.02
C ASP A 14 -29.83 74.18 -30.12
N ARG A 15 -29.37 74.53 -31.33
CA ARG A 15 -29.33 73.57 -32.44
C ARG A 15 -28.55 72.36 -31.96
N VAL A 16 -29.26 71.25 -31.76
CA VAL A 16 -28.67 69.97 -31.42
C VAL A 16 -27.72 69.58 -32.56
N ASP A 17 -26.41 69.61 -32.29
CA ASP A 17 -25.38 69.22 -33.24
C ASP A 17 -25.35 67.68 -33.32
N PHE A 18 -25.94 67.13 -34.38
CA PHE A 18 -25.99 65.69 -34.61
C PHE A 18 -24.59 65.08 -34.83
N ASP A 19 -23.63 65.86 -35.34
CA ASP A 19 -22.25 65.40 -35.49
C ASP A 19 -21.55 65.29 -34.14
N ASP A 20 -21.86 66.20 -33.20
CA ASP A 20 -21.37 66.13 -31.82
C ASP A 20 -21.93 64.91 -31.07
N ILE A 21 -23.21 64.58 -31.26
CA ILE A 21 -23.83 63.37 -30.70
C ILE A 21 -23.16 62.11 -31.27
N HIS A 22 -22.89 62.08 -32.58
CA HIS A 22 -22.23 60.93 -33.20
C HIS A 22 -20.79 60.76 -32.71
N ARG A 23 -20.01 61.85 -32.62
CA ARG A 23 -18.65 61.83 -32.05
C ARG A 23 -18.64 61.34 -30.61
N LYS A 24 -19.50 61.89 -29.74
CA LYS A 24 -19.61 61.48 -28.34
C LYS A 24 -20.01 60.02 -28.18
N ARG A 25 -20.88 59.50 -29.07
CA ARG A 25 -21.22 58.07 -29.09
C ARG A 25 -19.98 57.23 -29.45
N MET A 26 -19.26 57.59 -30.51
CA MET A 26 -18.06 56.84 -30.92
C MET A 26 -16.95 56.89 -29.87
N GLU A 27 -16.72 58.04 -29.23
CA GLU A 27 -15.77 58.17 -28.12
C GLU A 27 -16.18 57.31 -26.92
N LYS A 28 -17.47 57.30 -26.56
CA LYS A 28 -18.00 56.46 -25.49
C LYS A 28 -17.82 54.97 -25.83
N ASP A 29 -18.22 54.54 -27.02
CA ASP A 29 -18.13 53.15 -27.44
C ASP A 29 -16.67 52.68 -27.50
N LEU A 30 -15.75 53.54 -27.94
CA LEU A 30 -14.31 53.26 -27.94
C LEU A 30 -13.75 53.13 -26.52
N LEU A 31 -14.17 54.00 -25.59
CA LEU A 31 -13.75 53.95 -24.19
C LEU A 31 -14.30 52.70 -23.48
N GLU A 32 -15.58 52.36 -23.71
CA GLU A 32 -16.20 51.15 -23.19
C GLU A 32 -15.49 49.90 -23.73
N LEU A 33 -15.15 49.87 -25.03
CA LEU A 33 -14.41 48.77 -25.63
C LEU A 33 -13.01 48.63 -25.03
N GLN A 34 -12.27 49.73 -24.87
CA GLN A 34 -10.95 49.72 -24.24
C GLN A 34 -11.03 49.21 -22.79
N THR A 35 -12.00 49.71 -22.03
CA THR A 35 -12.20 49.27 -20.64
C THR A 35 -12.54 47.78 -20.56
N LEU A 36 -13.39 47.28 -21.46
CA LEU A 36 -13.75 45.86 -21.51
C LEU A 36 -12.54 44.98 -21.87
N ILE A 37 -11.71 45.43 -22.80
CA ILE A 37 -10.46 44.78 -23.17
C ILE A 37 -9.54 44.68 -21.95
N ASP A 38 -9.28 45.80 -21.27
CA ASP A 38 -8.36 45.85 -20.14
C ASP A 38 -8.85 44.97 -18.97
N VAL A 39 -10.14 45.05 -18.63
CA VAL A 39 -10.76 44.20 -17.60
C VAL A 39 -10.65 42.72 -17.96
N HIS A 40 -10.88 42.34 -19.21
CA HIS A 40 -10.78 40.94 -19.64
C HIS A 40 -9.36 40.41 -19.55
N PHE A 41 -8.37 41.19 -19.98
CA PHE A 41 -6.97 40.80 -19.89
C PHE A 41 -6.48 40.71 -18.45
N ASP A 42 -6.82 41.69 -17.60
CA ASP A 42 -6.44 41.67 -16.18
C ASP A 42 -7.09 40.51 -15.43
N GLN A 43 -8.37 40.22 -15.71
CA GLN A 43 -9.07 39.10 -15.10
C GLN A 43 -8.45 37.77 -15.52
N ARG A 44 -8.21 37.57 -16.82
CA ARG A 44 -7.54 36.36 -17.32
C ARG A 44 -6.15 36.18 -16.74
N LYS A 45 -5.37 37.25 -16.69
CA LYS A 45 -4.01 37.19 -16.14
C LYS A 45 -4.02 36.75 -14.68
N LYS A 46 -4.91 37.31 -13.86
CA LYS A 46 -5.07 36.90 -12.46
C LYS A 46 -5.50 35.44 -12.33
N GLU A 47 -6.49 35.02 -13.11
CA GLU A 47 -6.96 33.63 -13.12
C GLU A 47 -5.86 32.64 -13.55
N GLU A 48 -5.08 32.99 -14.58
CA GLU A 48 -3.95 32.17 -15.04
C GLU A 48 -2.84 32.08 -13.99
N GLU A 49 -2.48 33.19 -13.34
CA GLU A 49 -1.49 33.21 -12.26
C GLU A 49 -1.94 32.35 -11.07
N GLU A 50 -3.22 32.43 -10.68
CA GLU A 50 -3.80 31.60 -9.62
C GLU A 50 -3.82 30.11 -10.00
N LEU A 51 -4.18 29.80 -11.24
CA LEU A 51 -4.24 28.43 -11.75
C LEU A 51 -2.84 27.80 -11.82
N ILE A 52 -1.85 28.53 -12.32
CA ILE A 52 -0.44 28.12 -12.35
C ILE A 52 0.04 27.88 -10.92
N GLY A 53 -0.18 28.83 -10.00
CA GLY A 53 0.23 28.67 -8.61
C GLY A 53 -0.44 27.49 -7.92
N LEU A 54 -1.71 27.19 -8.23
CA LEU A 54 -2.39 26.00 -7.72
C LEU A 54 -1.79 24.71 -8.29
N LYS A 55 -1.51 24.68 -9.60
CA LYS A 55 -0.90 23.54 -10.28
C LYS A 55 0.48 23.24 -9.70
N ASP A 56 1.32 24.25 -9.53
CA ASP A 56 2.66 24.10 -8.93
C ASP A 56 2.59 23.53 -7.52
N ARG A 57 1.65 23.98 -6.68
CA ARG A 57 1.43 23.40 -5.34
C ARG A 57 0.95 21.94 -5.40
N ILE A 58 0.16 21.56 -6.40
CA ILE A 58 -0.27 20.17 -6.59
C ILE A 58 0.90 19.30 -7.05
N ASP A 59 1.69 19.79 -8.00
CA ASP A 59 2.83 19.07 -8.57
C ASP A 59 3.96 18.90 -7.55
N ASN A 60 4.23 19.92 -6.72
CA ASN A 60 5.15 19.79 -5.58
C ASN A 60 4.67 18.72 -4.59
N ARG A 61 3.39 18.74 -4.18
CA ARG A 61 2.83 17.72 -3.27
C ARG A 61 2.81 16.31 -3.86
N ARG A 62 2.70 16.18 -5.19
CA ARG A 62 2.81 14.88 -5.87
C ARG A 62 4.26 14.40 -5.88
N SER A 63 5.20 15.30 -6.17
CA SER A 63 6.63 15.01 -6.18
C SER A 63 7.14 14.61 -4.78
N GLU A 64 6.74 15.32 -3.74
CA GLU A 64 7.06 14.98 -2.34
C GLU A 64 6.53 13.59 -1.95
N ARG A 65 5.28 13.26 -2.34
CA ARG A 65 4.72 11.92 -2.07
C ARG A 65 5.45 10.82 -2.83
N ALA A 66 5.82 11.07 -4.08
CA ALA A 66 6.61 10.14 -4.87
C ALA A 66 7.99 9.90 -4.24
N GLU A 67 8.64 10.97 -3.77
CA GLU A 67 9.94 10.86 -3.10
C GLU A 67 9.83 10.11 -1.75
N GLN A 68 8.80 10.40 -0.96
CA GLN A 68 8.54 9.64 0.27
C GLN A 68 8.31 8.15 0.00
N GLN A 69 7.62 7.79 -1.07
CA GLN A 69 7.46 6.40 -1.47
C GLN A 69 8.79 5.77 -1.91
N ARG A 70 9.60 6.50 -2.68
CA ARG A 70 10.93 6.06 -3.12
C ARG A 70 11.85 5.77 -1.93
N VAL A 71 11.93 6.69 -0.97
CA VAL A 71 12.73 6.53 0.26
C VAL A 71 12.23 5.36 1.11
N ARG A 72 10.91 5.16 1.24
CA ARG A 72 10.36 4.00 1.95
C ARG A 72 10.70 2.68 1.25
N ALA A 73 10.59 2.63 -0.08
CA ALA A 73 10.92 1.45 -0.87
C ALA A 73 12.41 1.11 -0.79
N GLU A 74 13.28 2.11 -0.87
CA GLU A 74 14.74 1.93 -0.72
C GLU A 74 15.10 1.42 0.68
N LYS A 75 14.53 2.00 1.74
CA LYS A 75 14.77 1.58 3.12
C LYS A 75 14.31 0.14 3.38
N GLU A 76 13.19 -0.28 2.79
CA GLU A 76 12.72 -1.67 2.88
C GLU A 76 13.61 -2.62 2.07
N ARG A 77 14.05 -2.22 0.87
CA ARG A 77 15.01 -2.99 0.08
C ARG A 77 16.32 -3.21 0.84
N ASP A 78 16.90 -2.16 1.40
CA ASP A 78 18.14 -2.26 2.19
C ASP A 78 17.97 -3.16 3.42
N ARG A 79 16.82 -3.07 4.10
CA ARG A 79 16.50 -3.97 5.21
C ARG A 79 16.44 -5.42 4.76
N GLN A 80 15.83 -5.71 3.62
CA GLN A 80 15.78 -7.06 3.05
C GLN A 80 17.15 -7.56 2.62
N THR A 81 17.96 -6.72 1.96
CA THR A 81 19.34 -7.03 1.58
C THR A 81 20.18 -7.36 2.81
N ARG A 82 20.11 -6.55 3.87
CA ARG A 82 20.87 -6.81 5.12
C ARG A 82 20.48 -8.14 5.78
N ILE A 83 19.19 -8.47 5.79
CA ILE A 83 18.71 -9.75 6.32
C ILE A 83 19.19 -10.91 5.44
N ALA A 84 19.19 -10.74 4.12
CA ALA A 84 19.68 -11.75 3.18
C ALA A 84 21.20 -11.97 3.33
N GLU A 85 21.98 -10.90 3.46
CA GLU A 85 23.43 -10.95 3.68
C GLU A 85 23.79 -11.57 5.03
N GLU A 86 23.10 -11.21 6.12
CA GLU A 86 23.32 -11.80 7.44
C GLU A 86 22.98 -13.30 7.43
N ARG A 87 21.90 -13.67 6.73
CA ARG A 87 21.51 -15.07 6.55
C ARG A 87 22.56 -15.82 5.73
N GLN A 88 23.02 -15.24 4.61
CA GLN A 88 24.04 -15.85 3.77
C GLN A 88 25.35 -16.04 4.54
N ARG A 89 25.80 -15.03 5.29
CA ARG A 89 26.99 -15.11 6.12
C ARG A 89 26.86 -16.20 7.20
N LYS A 90 25.69 -16.31 7.83
CA LYS A 90 25.44 -17.39 8.81
C LYS A 90 25.42 -18.77 8.14
N GLU A 91 24.84 -18.88 6.95
CA GLU A 91 24.82 -20.12 6.16
C GLU A 91 26.25 -20.52 5.72
N ASP A 92 27.08 -19.56 5.32
CA ASP A 92 28.48 -19.77 4.95
C ASP A 92 29.36 -20.14 6.16
N GLU A 93 29.14 -19.50 7.32
CA GLU A 93 29.81 -19.84 8.58
C GLU A 93 29.39 -21.23 9.10
N GLU A 94 28.10 -21.59 9.02
CA GLU A 94 27.62 -22.94 9.34
C GLU A 94 28.11 -24.00 8.34
N ALA A 95 28.23 -23.65 7.07
CA ALA A 95 28.79 -24.53 6.04
C ALA A 95 30.28 -24.79 6.29
N LYS A 96 31.05 -23.76 6.60
CA LYS A 96 32.47 -23.87 6.95
C LYS A 96 32.67 -24.67 8.24
N LYS A 97 31.89 -24.39 9.28
CA LYS A 97 31.92 -25.17 10.53
C LYS A 97 31.53 -26.63 10.30
N ARG A 98 30.53 -26.90 9.45
CA ARG A 98 30.17 -28.27 9.06
C ARG A 98 31.31 -28.95 8.32
N ALA A 99 31.97 -28.27 7.39
CA ALA A 99 33.10 -28.84 6.65
C ALA A 99 34.28 -29.16 7.58
N ASP A 100 34.58 -28.28 8.54
CA ASP A 100 35.61 -28.52 9.56
C ASP A 100 35.23 -29.65 10.53
N ASP A 101 33.97 -29.72 10.95
CA ASP A 101 33.46 -30.81 11.79
C ASP A 101 33.42 -32.15 11.05
N ASP A 102 33.07 -32.17 9.75
CA ASP A 102 33.10 -33.38 8.91
C ASP A 102 34.55 -33.81 8.61
N ALA A 103 35.48 -32.87 8.43
CA ALA A 103 36.90 -33.18 8.30
C ALA A 103 37.48 -33.74 9.60
N LYS A 104 37.15 -33.12 10.75
CA LYS A 104 37.52 -33.63 12.08
C LYS A 104 36.85 -34.98 12.36
N LYS A 105 35.57 -35.16 12.02
CA LYS A 105 34.89 -36.45 12.15
C LYS A 105 35.47 -37.51 11.24
N LYS A 106 35.79 -37.23 9.98
CA LYS A 106 36.52 -38.18 9.11
C LYS A 106 37.86 -38.57 9.74
N LYS A 107 38.59 -37.61 10.29
CA LYS A 107 39.87 -37.85 10.98
C LYS A 107 39.70 -38.70 12.26
N VAL A 108 38.63 -38.47 13.03
CA VAL A 108 38.32 -39.22 14.27
C VAL A 108 37.69 -40.59 13.98
N LEU A 109 36.85 -40.73 12.96
CA LEU A 109 36.26 -41.99 12.47
C LEU A 109 37.29 -42.91 11.85
N SER A 110 38.30 -42.34 11.17
CA SER A 110 39.47 -43.10 10.74
C SER A 110 40.28 -43.64 11.93
N ASN A 111 40.10 -43.07 13.13
CA ASN A 111 40.85 -43.40 14.34
C ASN A 111 40.03 -44.20 15.39
N MET A 112 38.70 -44.26 15.28
CA MET A 112 37.83 -45.04 16.16
C MET A 112 36.86 -45.86 15.33
N GLY A 113 37.04 -47.18 15.36
CA GLY A 113 36.36 -48.15 14.51
C GLY A 113 34.83 -48.24 14.64
N ALA A 114 34.32 -49.31 14.03
CA ALA A 114 33.00 -49.54 13.42
C ALA A 114 31.69 -49.25 14.20
N HIS A 115 31.71 -48.68 15.40
CA HIS A 115 30.49 -48.48 16.22
C HIS A 115 29.86 -47.06 16.16
N PHE A 116 30.49 -46.08 15.50
CA PHE A 116 29.95 -44.70 15.42
C PHE A 116 28.98 -44.45 14.24
N GLY A 117 28.82 -45.40 13.32
CA GLY A 117 28.06 -45.22 12.07
C GLY A 117 26.57 -44.85 12.25
N GLY A 118 25.92 -45.30 13.33
CA GLY A 118 24.50 -45.06 13.56
C GLY A 118 24.12 -43.61 13.89
N PHE A 119 25.04 -42.84 14.48
CA PHE A 119 24.79 -41.43 14.84
C PHE A 119 24.93 -40.49 13.64
N LEU A 120 25.82 -40.80 12.70
CA LEU A 120 26.05 -40.03 11.48
C LEU A 120 24.91 -40.17 10.47
N ALA A 121 24.39 -41.39 10.28
CA ALA A 121 23.26 -41.63 9.39
C ALA A 121 22.02 -40.79 9.77
N LYS A 122 21.75 -40.63 11.08
CA LYS A 122 20.64 -39.80 11.60
C LYS A 122 20.85 -38.30 11.37
N ALA A 123 22.10 -37.83 11.42
CA ALA A 123 22.45 -36.43 11.21
C ALA A 123 22.43 -36.04 9.73
N GLU A 124 22.84 -36.96 8.85
CA GLU A 124 22.91 -36.75 7.41
C GLU A 124 21.51 -36.79 6.76
N GLN A 125 20.63 -37.70 7.22
CA GLN A 125 19.25 -37.80 6.78
C GLN A 125 18.38 -36.58 7.16
N ARG A 126 18.79 -35.80 8.17
CA ARG A 126 18.15 -34.54 8.59
C ARG A 126 18.62 -33.30 7.82
N ARG A 127 19.75 -33.36 7.10
CA ARG A 127 20.39 -32.18 6.45
C ARG A 127 20.17 -32.11 4.94
N GLY A 128 19.19 -32.84 4.38
CA GLY A 128 18.90 -32.85 2.94
C GLY A 128 17.53 -32.25 2.59
N LYS A 129 17.54 -31.13 1.84
CA LYS A 129 16.50 -30.58 0.92
C LYS A 129 15.02 -30.49 1.33
N ARG A 130 14.59 -31.03 2.47
CA ARG A 130 13.22 -30.91 2.97
C ARG A 130 13.13 -29.67 3.84
N GLN A 131 12.24 -28.75 3.48
CA GLN A 131 11.90 -27.62 4.35
C GLN A 131 11.60 -28.14 5.75
N THR A 132 12.15 -27.47 6.75
CA THR A 132 11.88 -27.81 8.15
C THR A 132 10.39 -27.63 8.44
N GLY A 133 9.85 -28.34 9.44
CA GLY A 133 8.45 -28.16 9.85
C GLY A 133 8.12 -26.70 10.20
N ARG A 134 9.12 -25.93 10.66
CA ARG A 134 9.01 -24.48 10.92
C ARG A 134 8.84 -23.67 9.64
N GLU A 135 9.61 -23.98 8.59
CA GLU A 135 9.53 -23.30 7.30
C GLU A 135 8.22 -23.60 6.58
N ILE A 136 7.79 -24.88 6.57
CA ILE A 136 6.51 -25.28 6.00
C ILE A 136 5.37 -24.53 6.71
N LYS A 137 5.37 -24.53 8.05
CA LYS A 137 4.37 -23.79 8.83
C LYS A 137 4.37 -22.30 8.49
N LYS A 138 5.54 -21.66 8.41
CA LYS A 138 5.65 -20.23 8.09
C LYS A 138 5.12 -19.93 6.69
N LYS A 139 5.48 -20.75 5.70
CA LYS A 139 5.02 -20.61 4.31
C LYS A 139 3.50 -20.77 4.21
N THR A 140 2.94 -21.84 4.77
CA THR A 140 1.50 -22.09 4.74
C THR A 140 0.70 -20.99 5.46
N LEU A 141 1.18 -20.47 6.59
CA LEU A 141 0.50 -19.36 7.28
C LEU A 141 0.56 -18.07 6.49
N ALA A 142 1.67 -17.80 5.79
CA ALA A 142 1.78 -16.63 4.91
C ALA A 142 0.82 -16.73 3.72
N GLU A 143 0.70 -17.90 3.08
CA GLU A 143 -0.24 -18.15 1.97
C GLU A 143 -1.71 -17.99 2.40
N ARG A 144 -2.05 -18.41 3.62
CA ARG A 144 -3.41 -18.25 4.18
C ARG A 144 -3.75 -16.82 4.58
N ARG A 145 -2.75 -15.98 4.85
CA ARG A 145 -2.96 -14.62 5.32
C ARG A 145 -3.27 -13.70 4.13
N LYS A 146 -4.55 -13.38 3.96
CA LYS A 146 -4.99 -12.36 3.00
C LYS A 146 -4.72 -10.95 3.55
N PRO A 147 -4.11 -10.03 2.77
CA PRO A 147 -3.98 -8.62 3.17
C PRO A 147 -5.34 -7.97 3.43
N LEU A 148 -5.40 -7.04 4.38
CA LEU A 148 -6.59 -6.26 4.67
C LEU A 148 -6.54 -4.97 3.85
N ALA A 149 -7.40 -4.87 2.84
CA ALA A 149 -7.57 -3.65 2.05
C ALA A 149 -8.74 -2.83 2.61
N ILE A 150 -8.48 -2.02 3.63
CA ILE A 150 -9.52 -1.24 4.34
C ILE A 150 -9.42 0.28 4.11
N ASP A 151 -8.29 0.77 3.59
CA ASP A 151 -7.95 2.21 3.54
C ASP A 151 -8.91 3.06 2.68
N ASN A 152 -9.57 2.43 1.70
CA ASN A 152 -10.47 3.10 0.76
C ASN A 152 -11.96 2.73 0.98
N LEU A 153 -12.29 2.00 2.05
CA LEU A 153 -13.66 1.56 2.33
C LEU A 153 -14.44 2.65 3.08
N ARG A 154 -15.69 2.87 2.66
CA ARG A 154 -16.69 3.66 3.42
C ARG A 154 -17.23 2.82 4.59
N GLU A 155 -17.99 3.45 5.49
CA GLU A 155 -18.50 2.83 6.71
C GLU A 155 -19.23 1.50 6.46
N ASP A 156 -20.12 1.43 5.48
CA ASP A 156 -20.85 0.19 5.15
C ASP A 156 -19.90 -0.94 4.73
N GLY A 157 -18.91 -0.62 3.88
CA GLY A 157 -17.90 -1.60 3.47
C GLY A 157 -16.99 -2.05 4.62
N LEU A 158 -16.70 -1.17 5.59
CA LEU A 158 -15.97 -1.54 6.81
C LEU A 158 -16.81 -2.48 7.69
N ARG A 159 -18.12 -2.25 7.80
CA ARG A 159 -19.03 -3.13 8.56
C ARG A 159 -19.12 -4.52 7.92
N GLU A 160 -19.22 -4.61 6.60
CA GLU A 160 -19.19 -5.88 5.87
C GLU A 160 -17.86 -6.59 6.07
N ARG A 161 -16.74 -5.87 5.92
CA ARG A 161 -15.40 -6.46 6.10
C ARG A 161 -15.18 -6.97 7.52
N ALA A 162 -15.71 -6.28 8.53
CA ALA A 162 -15.66 -6.71 9.92
C ALA A 162 -16.46 -8.00 10.15
N LYS A 163 -17.65 -8.13 9.53
CA LYS A 163 -18.45 -9.37 9.57
C LYS A 163 -17.70 -10.55 8.94
N GLU A 164 -17.16 -10.38 7.74
CA GLU A 164 -16.36 -11.42 7.08
C GLU A 164 -15.17 -11.88 7.94
N MET A 165 -14.45 -10.93 8.56
CA MET A 165 -13.35 -11.25 9.45
C MET A 165 -13.80 -12.01 10.69
N TRP A 166 -14.93 -11.63 11.27
CA TRP A 166 -15.51 -12.31 12.42
C TRP A 166 -15.92 -13.75 12.08
N GLU A 167 -16.61 -13.95 10.95
CA GLU A 167 -16.99 -15.28 10.45
C GLU A 167 -15.74 -16.15 10.19
N TRP A 168 -14.69 -15.56 9.62
CA TRP A 168 -13.43 -16.29 9.39
C TRP A 168 -12.75 -16.71 10.69
N ILE A 169 -12.71 -15.83 11.71
CA ILE A 169 -12.18 -16.16 13.04
C ILE A 169 -13.02 -17.28 13.68
N TYR A 170 -14.34 -17.16 13.60
CA TYR A 170 -15.26 -18.16 14.15
C TYR A 170 -15.02 -19.54 13.53
N GLN A 171 -14.89 -19.62 12.21
CA GLN A 171 -14.58 -20.88 11.53
C GLN A 171 -13.24 -21.46 11.98
N LEU A 172 -12.19 -20.63 12.07
CA LEU A 172 -10.87 -21.09 12.52
C LEU A 172 -10.87 -21.61 13.96
N GLU A 173 -11.64 -20.99 14.87
CA GLU A 173 -11.79 -21.47 16.24
C GLU A 173 -12.59 -22.77 16.30
N SER A 174 -13.64 -22.92 15.48
CA SER A 174 -14.38 -24.19 15.33
C SER A 174 -13.47 -25.32 14.86
N ASP A 175 -12.71 -25.11 13.77
CA ASP A 175 -11.77 -26.10 13.23
C ASP A 175 -10.72 -26.50 14.28
N LYS A 176 -10.21 -25.52 15.03
CA LYS A 176 -9.24 -25.74 16.12
C LYS A 176 -9.83 -26.59 17.24
N PHE A 177 -11.09 -26.35 17.61
CA PHE A 177 -11.79 -27.17 18.59
C PHE A 177 -11.89 -28.63 18.13
N ASP A 178 -12.38 -28.86 16.91
CA ASP A 178 -12.53 -30.21 16.35
C ASP A 178 -11.19 -30.96 16.26
N LEU A 179 -10.13 -30.27 15.82
CA LEU A 179 -8.78 -30.84 15.77
C LEU A 179 -8.22 -31.16 17.16
N THR A 180 -8.57 -30.36 18.17
CA THR A 180 -8.16 -30.60 19.56
C THR A 180 -8.84 -31.84 20.12
N GLU A 181 -10.15 -31.98 19.93
CA GLU A 181 -10.90 -33.17 20.37
C GLU A 181 -10.46 -34.43 19.61
N LYS A 182 -10.23 -34.32 18.30
CA LYS A 182 -9.65 -35.41 17.50
C LYS A 182 -8.30 -35.84 18.05
N THR A 183 -7.41 -34.89 18.37
CA THR A 183 -6.09 -35.18 18.95
C THR A 183 -6.22 -35.87 20.30
N ARG A 184 -7.17 -35.45 21.14
CA ARG A 184 -7.45 -36.07 22.45
C ARG A 184 -7.88 -37.54 22.28
N ARG A 185 -8.79 -37.80 21.36
CA ARG A 185 -9.24 -39.16 21.02
C ARG A 185 -8.09 -40.02 20.50
N GLN A 186 -7.29 -39.51 19.56
CA GLN A 186 -6.15 -40.24 19.00
C GLN A 186 -5.12 -40.61 20.07
N LYS A 187 -4.84 -39.72 21.03
CA LYS A 187 -3.95 -40.05 22.16
C LYS A 187 -4.47 -41.22 22.99
N TYR A 188 -5.78 -41.27 23.25
CA TYR A 188 -6.40 -42.37 23.96
C TYR A 188 -6.31 -43.70 23.17
N GLU A 189 -6.63 -43.65 21.88
CA GLU A 189 -6.51 -44.82 20.98
C GLU A 189 -5.08 -45.36 20.92
N ILE A 190 -4.08 -44.47 20.85
CA ILE A 190 -2.65 -44.84 20.89
C ILE A 190 -2.32 -45.59 22.18
N ASN A 191 -2.78 -45.12 23.34
CA ASN A 191 -2.52 -45.80 24.61
C ASN A 191 -3.13 -47.21 24.64
N ILE A 192 -4.36 -47.38 24.15
CA ILE A 192 -4.98 -48.70 24.04
C ILE A 192 -4.16 -49.61 23.12
N LEU A 193 -3.76 -49.11 21.95
CA LEU A 193 -2.98 -49.88 20.98
C LEU A 193 -1.63 -50.31 21.57
N LEU A 194 -0.95 -49.43 22.30
CA LEU A 194 0.31 -49.75 22.99
C LEU A 194 0.10 -50.86 24.04
N ASN A 195 -0.98 -50.80 24.82
CA ASN A 195 -1.32 -51.86 25.77
C ASN A 195 -1.58 -53.18 25.05
N ARG A 196 -2.34 -53.18 23.95
CA ARG A 196 -2.62 -54.38 23.15
C ARG A 196 -1.35 -55.01 22.59
N ILE A 197 -0.42 -54.20 22.08
CA ILE A 197 0.89 -54.66 21.61
C ILE A 197 1.66 -55.32 22.75
N SER A 198 1.74 -54.66 23.92
CA SER A 198 2.43 -55.19 25.10
C SER A 198 1.84 -56.52 25.57
N HIS A 199 0.52 -56.66 25.55
CA HIS A 199 -0.14 -57.94 25.89
C HIS A 199 0.16 -59.03 24.86
N ALA A 200 0.11 -58.71 23.56
CA ALA A 200 0.40 -59.67 22.50
C ALA A 200 1.87 -60.14 22.49
N GLN A 201 2.81 -59.33 22.98
CA GLN A 201 4.23 -59.68 23.10
C GLN A 201 4.55 -60.57 24.32
N LYS A 202 3.60 -60.71 25.26
CA LYS A 202 3.75 -61.57 26.45
C LYS A 202 3.17 -62.97 26.26
N LEU A 203 2.47 -63.21 25.14
CA LEU A 203 2.06 -64.53 24.65
C LEU A 203 3.15 -65.07 23.72
#